data_AF-A0A7X7IMC2-F1
#
_entry.id   AF-A0A7X7IMC2-F1
#
_cell.length_a   1.000
_cell.length_b   1.000
_cell.length_c   1.000
_cell.angle_alpha   90.00
_cell.angle_beta   90.00
_cell.angle_gamma   90.00
#
_symmetry.space_group_name_H-M   'P 1'
#
loop_
_entity.id
_entity.type
_entity.pdbx_description
1 polymer ?
#
loop_
_entity_poly.entity_id
_entity_poly.type
_entity_poly.pdbx_seq_one_letter_code
_entity_poly.pdbx_strand_id
1 'polypeptide(L)'
;SITVDVRSYWPNDYGLYCMAGNVNEWVQDVYRPLSSEDVDMFNPFRGNVFTDLRRDANGMVVEKDRLGRLQIDTVKPEDVADRYNYQKADYRNYLDGDVISSISSSLEWSGNADLPQTERMYSQNEIDNDYVTLINDRARVIKGGSWKDRAYWLNPSTRRYLDQEASRDDLGFRCAMIRVGSPAGL
;
A
#
# COMPACT_ATOMS: atom_id res chain seq x y z
N SER A 1 -20.36 14.97 -6.70
CA SER A 1 -20.17 15.40 -8.10
C SER A 1 -21.39 16.24 -8.49
N ILE A 2 -21.23 17.35 -9.20
CA ILE A 2 -22.38 18.04 -9.80
C ILE A 2 -22.55 17.41 -11.17
N THR A 3 -23.65 16.70 -11.38
CA THR A 3 -23.93 16.05 -12.66
C THR A 3 -24.36 17.10 -13.67
N VAL A 4 -23.71 17.11 -14.82
CA VAL A 4 -24.05 17.95 -15.97
C VAL A 4 -24.41 17.08 -17.16
N ASP A 5 -25.04 17.65 -18.18
CA ASP A 5 -25.34 16.91 -19.41
C ASP A 5 -24.03 16.39 -20.05
N VAL A 6 -24.09 15.21 -20.67
CA VAL A 6 -22.92 14.54 -21.27
C VAL A 6 -22.21 15.43 -22.29
N ARG A 7 -22.88 16.36 -22.96
CA ARG A 7 -22.25 17.26 -23.95
C ARG A 7 -21.84 18.63 -23.42
N SER A 8 -21.85 18.83 -22.10
CA SER A 8 -21.60 20.16 -21.51
C SER A 8 -20.14 20.63 -21.67
N TYR A 9 -19.20 19.71 -21.85
CA TYR A 9 -17.77 20.00 -22.03
C TYR A 9 -17.28 19.51 -23.40
N TRP A 10 -16.15 20.03 -23.85
CA TRP A 10 -15.52 19.56 -25.10
C TRP A 10 -15.11 18.09 -24.99
N PRO A 11 -15.20 17.32 -26.09
CA PRO A 11 -14.73 15.94 -26.10
C PRO A 11 -13.20 15.88 -25.99
N ASN A 12 -12.67 14.80 -25.43
CA ASN A 12 -11.24 14.49 -25.46
C ASN A 12 -10.80 14.03 -26.87
N ASP A 13 -9.50 13.77 -27.06
CA ASP A 13 -8.91 13.34 -28.35
C ASP A 13 -9.51 12.03 -28.92
N TYR A 14 -10.24 11.27 -28.11
CA TYR A 14 -10.95 10.05 -28.50
C TYR A 14 -12.43 10.28 -28.81
N GLY A 15 -12.90 11.54 -28.82
CA GLY A 15 -14.31 11.89 -29.04
C GLY A 15 -15.23 11.63 -27.85
N LEU A 16 -14.67 11.32 -26.67
CA LEU A 16 -15.45 11.04 -25.46
C LEU A 16 -15.69 12.32 -24.67
N TYR A 17 -16.95 12.55 -24.30
CA TYR A 17 -17.36 13.74 -23.56
C TYR A 17 -17.40 13.46 -22.05
N CYS A 18 -17.16 14.50 -21.24
CA CYS A 18 -17.23 14.43 -19.78
C CYS A 18 -16.34 13.33 -19.14
N MET A 19 -15.32 12.85 -19.85
CA MET A 19 -14.34 11.86 -19.39
C MET A 19 -13.04 12.57 -19.05
N ALA A 20 -12.98 13.20 -17.86
CA ALA A 20 -11.79 13.93 -17.41
C ALA A 20 -10.63 13.00 -17.00
N GLY A 21 -10.95 11.76 -16.62
CA GLY A 21 -10.01 10.70 -16.28
C GLY A 21 -10.54 9.34 -16.73
N ASN A 22 -9.68 8.32 -16.72
CA ASN A 22 -10.09 6.95 -17.04
C ASN A 22 -10.60 6.28 -15.76
N VAL A 23 -9.71 5.60 -15.05
CA VAL A 23 -10.01 4.78 -13.88
C VAL A 23 -8.87 5.01 -12.89
N ASN A 24 -9.20 5.03 -11.60
CA ASN A 24 -8.20 5.06 -10.55
C ASN A 24 -7.48 3.74 -10.47
N GLU A 25 -6.23 3.75 -10.02
CA GLU A 25 -5.41 2.55 -9.99
C GLU A 25 -4.79 2.37 -8.63
N TRP A 26 -4.84 1.11 -8.16
CA TRP A 26 -4.08 0.68 -7.01
C TRP A 26 -2.58 0.85 -7.25
N VAL A 27 -1.91 1.46 -6.28
CA VAL A 27 -0.46 1.53 -6.20
C VAL A 27 -0.01 0.64 -5.04
N GLN A 28 1.15 0.00 -5.20
CA GLN A 28 1.74 -0.85 -4.17
C GLN A 28 2.08 -0.10 -2.87
N ASP A 29 2.20 1.22 -2.95
CA ASP A 29 2.55 2.13 -1.87
C ASP A 29 1.49 2.18 -0.76
N VAL A 30 1.95 2.12 0.48
CA VAL A 30 1.17 2.24 1.70
C VAL A 30 0.96 3.72 1.99
N TYR A 31 -0.27 4.13 2.26
CA TYR A 31 -0.56 5.53 2.52
C TYR A 31 -0.16 5.92 3.95
N ARG A 32 0.60 7.02 4.07
CA ARG A 32 0.81 7.78 5.32
C ARG A 32 0.60 9.27 5.06
N PRO A 33 -0.07 9.98 5.99
CA PRO A 33 -0.35 11.40 5.82
C PRO A 33 0.92 12.26 5.82
N LEU A 34 1.90 11.92 6.68
CA LEU A 34 3.15 12.67 6.85
C LEU A 34 4.28 12.19 5.93
N SER A 35 3.99 11.28 4.98
CA SER A 35 5.02 10.76 4.07
C SER A 35 5.85 11.86 3.42
N SER A 36 5.24 12.97 3.00
CA SER A 36 5.95 14.06 2.29
C SER A 36 6.94 14.83 3.15
N GLU A 37 6.87 14.70 4.48
CA GLU A 37 7.83 15.30 5.41
C GLU A 37 9.00 14.35 5.68
N ASP A 38 8.75 13.04 5.66
CA ASP A 38 9.75 12.00 5.94
C ASP A 38 10.66 11.68 4.74
N VAL A 39 10.24 12.02 3.53
CA VAL A 39 10.92 11.64 2.28
C VAL A 39 11.11 12.85 1.36
N ASP A 40 12.32 13.01 0.84
CA ASP A 40 12.65 14.10 -0.10
C ASP A 40 12.56 13.66 -1.59
N MET A 41 12.23 12.38 -1.84
CA MET A 41 12.17 11.85 -3.20
C MET A 41 10.90 12.31 -3.94
N PHE A 42 11.05 12.63 -5.23
CA PHE A 42 9.96 13.05 -6.13
C PHE A 42 8.80 12.05 -6.21
N ASN A 43 9.07 10.76 -5.99
CA ASN A 43 8.06 9.70 -5.89
C ASN A 43 8.42 8.75 -4.74
N PRO A 44 7.98 9.03 -3.51
CA PRO A 44 8.28 8.15 -2.41
C PRO A 44 7.51 6.85 -2.51
N PHE A 45 8.15 5.79 -2.03
CA PHE A 45 7.56 4.47 -1.94
C PHE A 45 7.75 3.92 -0.53
N ARG A 46 6.64 3.48 0.06
CA ARG A 46 6.59 2.82 1.35
C ARG A 46 5.80 1.53 1.20
N GLY A 47 6.48 0.40 1.30
CA GLY A 47 5.85 -0.89 1.07
C GLY A 47 6.83 -2.04 1.15
N ASN A 48 7.98 -1.82 1.80
CA ASN A 48 9.09 -2.76 1.82
C ASN A 48 8.72 -3.94 2.72
N VAL A 49 8.20 -4.99 2.08
CA VAL A 49 7.92 -6.28 2.68
C VAL A 49 8.72 -7.31 1.90
N PHE A 50 9.70 -7.91 2.56
CA PHE A 50 10.48 -8.99 2.01
C PHE A 50 9.68 -10.28 2.19
N THR A 51 9.38 -10.93 1.07
CA THR A 51 8.56 -12.14 1.02
C THR A 51 9.37 -13.30 0.47
N ASP A 52 9.09 -14.52 0.95
CA ASP A 52 9.60 -15.77 0.40
C ASP A 52 8.42 -16.73 0.14
N LEU A 53 8.65 -17.73 -0.70
CA LEU A 53 7.69 -18.81 -0.88
C LEU A 53 7.54 -19.55 0.44
N ARG A 54 6.28 -19.80 0.83
CA ARG A 54 6.00 -20.57 2.03
C ARG A 54 6.59 -21.97 1.90
N ARG A 55 7.39 -22.37 2.89
CA ARG A 55 7.99 -23.70 2.99
C ARG A 55 7.32 -24.52 4.07
N ASP A 56 7.23 -25.82 3.86
CA ASP A 56 6.79 -26.77 4.87
C ASP A 56 7.89 -26.99 5.92
N ALA A 57 7.60 -27.79 6.94
CA ALA A 57 8.56 -28.13 7.99
C ALA A 57 9.81 -28.89 7.47
N ASN A 58 9.74 -29.42 6.23
CA ASN A 58 10.82 -30.14 5.58
C ASN A 58 11.64 -29.24 4.64
N GLY A 59 11.34 -27.94 4.59
CA GLY A 59 12.03 -26.95 3.75
C GLY A 59 11.62 -26.94 2.28
N MET A 60 10.61 -27.74 1.89
CA MET A 60 10.06 -27.80 0.54
C MET A 60 8.99 -26.73 0.35
N VAL A 61 8.87 -26.18 -0.86
CA VAL A 61 7.83 -25.19 -1.17
C VAL A 61 6.45 -25.84 -1.04
N VAL A 62 5.57 -25.20 -0.27
CA VAL A 62 4.20 -25.66 -0.06
C VAL A 62 3.46 -25.71 -1.40
N GLU A 63 2.61 -26.72 -1.56
CA GLU A 63 1.79 -26.87 -2.74
C GLU A 63 0.92 -25.63 -2.99
N LYS A 64 0.55 -25.44 -4.26
CA LYS A 64 -0.31 -24.34 -4.69
C LYS A 64 -1.66 -24.42 -3.96
N ASP A 65 -2.22 -23.26 -3.66
CA ASP A 65 -3.61 -23.14 -3.20
C ASP A 65 -4.58 -23.79 -4.21
N ARG A 66 -5.81 -24.06 -3.78
CA ARG A 66 -6.95 -24.47 -4.59
C ARG A 66 -7.19 -23.57 -5.81
N LEU A 67 -6.76 -22.30 -5.77
CA LEU A 67 -6.79 -21.36 -6.91
C LEU A 67 -5.51 -21.36 -7.77
N GLY A 68 -4.59 -22.32 -7.56
CA GLY A 68 -3.34 -22.47 -8.33
C GLY A 68 -2.25 -21.46 -7.98
N ARG A 69 -2.42 -20.68 -6.92
CA ARG A 69 -1.48 -19.63 -6.49
C ARG A 69 -0.40 -20.22 -5.57
N LEU A 70 0.84 -19.78 -5.73
CA LEU A 70 1.90 -20.09 -4.78
C LEU A 70 1.63 -19.35 -3.47
N GLN A 71 1.81 -20.02 -2.33
CA GLN A 71 1.70 -19.39 -1.02
C GLN A 71 2.97 -18.61 -0.71
N ILE A 72 2.80 -17.37 -0.27
CA ILE A 72 3.89 -16.43 -0.02
C ILE A 72 3.77 -16.00 1.43
N ASP A 73 4.87 -16.11 2.17
CA ASP A 73 4.98 -15.64 3.54
C ASP A 73 6.02 -14.53 3.64
N THR A 74 5.94 -13.72 4.68
CA THR A 74 7.00 -12.77 5.03
C THR A 74 8.27 -13.55 5.36
N VAL A 75 9.42 -13.07 4.87
CA VAL A 75 10.73 -13.69 5.14
C VAL A 75 10.92 -13.87 6.64
N LYS A 76 11.20 -15.10 7.06
CA LYS A 76 11.46 -15.35 8.46
C LYS A 76 12.90 -14.95 8.81
N PRO A 77 13.15 -14.38 10.00
CA PRO A 77 14.49 -14.05 10.43
C PRO A 77 15.44 -15.25 10.47
N GLU A 78 14.93 -16.44 10.82
CA GLU A 78 15.70 -17.68 10.90
C GLU A 78 16.30 -18.09 9.54
N ASP A 79 15.53 -17.95 8.46
CA ASP A 79 15.94 -18.37 7.11
C ASP A 79 16.97 -17.43 6.47
N VAL A 80 17.11 -16.22 7.02
CA VAL A 80 17.88 -15.12 6.43
C VAL A 80 18.91 -14.54 7.40
N ALA A 81 19.16 -15.21 8.53
CA ALA A 81 20.09 -14.79 9.58
C ALA A 81 21.52 -14.58 9.06
N ASP A 82 21.96 -15.35 8.06
CA ASP A 82 23.30 -15.26 7.50
C ASP A 82 23.51 -14.08 6.53
N ARG A 83 22.44 -13.34 6.17
CA ARG A 83 22.57 -12.18 5.30
C ARG A 83 23.03 -10.96 6.09
N TYR A 84 24.20 -10.45 5.71
CA TYR A 84 24.80 -9.27 6.35
C TYR A 84 23.90 -8.00 6.32
N ASN A 85 22.91 -7.95 5.42
CA ASN A 85 22.05 -6.78 5.19
C ASN A 85 20.60 -6.96 5.64
N TYR A 86 20.27 -8.02 6.39
CA TYR A 86 18.91 -8.26 6.87
C TYR A 86 18.78 -7.87 8.35
N GLN A 87 17.77 -7.08 8.69
CA GLN A 87 17.42 -6.77 10.09
C GLN A 87 15.96 -7.11 10.39
N LYS A 88 15.04 -6.82 9.46
CA LYS A 88 13.60 -7.09 9.57
C LYS A 88 13.02 -7.41 8.20
N ALA A 89 11.92 -8.16 8.14
CA ALA A 89 11.26 -8.46 6.87
C ALA A 89 10.15 -7.47 6.50
N ASP A 90 9.51 -6.83 7.47
CA ASP A 90 8.47 -5.83 7.23
C ASP A 90 8.88 -4.47 7.79
N TYR A 91 9.08 -3.50 6.90
CA TYR A 91 9.46 -2.12 7.21
C TYR A 91 8.33 -1.12 6.97
N ARG A 92 7.09 -1.56 6.73
CA ARG A 92 5.98 -0.63 6.45
C ARG A 92 5.71 0.35 7.60
N ASN A 93 6.02 -0.02 8.84
CA ASN A 93 5.67 0.75 10.05
C ASN A 93 6.88 1.43 10.69
N TYR A 94 8.03 1.37 10.03
CA TYR A 94 9.27 1.93 10.56
C TYR A 94 9.11 3.42 10.90
N LEU A 95 9.31 3.80 12.17
CA LEU A 95 9.15 5.17 12.69
C LEU A 95 7.74 5.77 12.60
N ASP A 96 6.74 4.99 12.19
CA ASP A 96 5.37 5.47 12.00
C ASP A 96 4.41 4.30 12.26
N GLY A 97 4.13 4.09 13.55
CA GLY A 97 3.24 3.09 14.15
C GLY A 97 3.86 1.71 14.43
N ASP A 98 5.18 1.63 14.45
CA ASP A 98 5.86 0.58 15.22
C ASP A 98 5.71 0.82 16.73
N VAL A 99 5.98 -0.21 17.54
CA VAL A 99 5.82 -0.14 19.00
C VAL A 99 6.67 0.98 19.61
N ILE A 100 7.82 1.27 19.01
CA ILE A 100 8.77 2.31 19.48
C ILE A 100 8.19 3.72 19.25
N SER A 101 7.45 3.94 18.17
CA SER A 101 6.76 5.20 17.89
C SER A 101 5.36 5.29 18.50
N SER A 102 4.78 4.18 18.96
CA SER A 102 3.44 4.17 19.57
C SER A 102 3.43 4.75 21.00
N ILE A 103 2.48 5.64 21.29
CA ILE A 103 2.26 6.21 22.63
C ILE A 103 1.30 5.29 23.42
N SER A 104 1.70 4.04 23.67
CA SER A 104 0.91 3.13 24.50
C SER A 104 1.47 3.10 25.93
N SER A 105 0.69 3.61 26.89
CA SER A 105 1.04 3.60 28.32
C SER A 105 0.86 2.23 28.99
N SER A 106 0.09 1.32 28.37
CA SER A 106 -0.22 -0.02 28.89
C SER A 106 0.58 -1.14 28.23
N LEU A 107 1.42 -0.84 27.23
CA LEU A 107 2.46 -1.75 26.73
C LEU A 107 3.68 -1.65 27.65
N GLU A 108 3.48 -1.96 28.94
CA GLU A 108 4.56 -2.27 29.87
C GLU A 108 5.50 -3.27 29.20
N TRP A 109 6.79 -2.90 29.08
CA TRP A 109 7.99 -3.74 29.29
C TRP A 109 7.83 -5.26 29.10
N SER A 110 7.16 -5.69 28.06
CA SER A 110 6.98 -7.08 27.69
C SER A 110 7.24 -7.08 26.20
N GLY A 111 8.46 -7.50 25.84
CA GLY A 111 9.11 -7.37 24.54
C GLY A 111 8.43 -8.07 23.36
N ASN A 112 7.11 -7.96 23.22
CA ASN A 112 6.37 -8.37 22.04
C ASN A 112 6.41 -7.25 20.99
N ALA A 113 7.63 -6.92 20.54
CA ALA A 113 7.89 -6.02 19.41
C ALA A 113 7.41 -6.57 18.06
N ASP A 114 7.01 -7.84 18.03
CA ASP A 114 6.63 -8.60 16.83
C ASP A 114 5.12 -8.75 16.62
N LEU A 115 4.26 -8.17 17.48
CA LEU A 115 2.83 -8.17 17.22
C LEU A 115 2.50 -7.16 16.10
N PRO A 116 1.77 -7.56 15.04
CA PRO A 116 1.41 -6.67 13.94
C PRO A 116 0.35 -5.65 14.41
N GLN A 117 0.79 -4.54 15.00
CA GLN A 117 -0.08 -3.45 15.49
C GLN A 117 -0.60 -2.53 14.36
N THR A 118 -0.78 -3.10 13.17
CA THR A 118 -1.34 -2.49 11.97
C THR A 118 -2.56 -1.60 12.26
N GLU A 119 -3.48 -2.04 13.12
CA GLU A 119 -4.76 -1.36 13.36
C GLU A 119 -4.70 -0.19 14.37
N ARG A 120 -3.58 -0.01 15.09
CA ARG A 120 -3.48 0.97 16.20
C ARG A 120 -2.60 2.20 15.91
N MET A 121 -2.11 2.34 14.68
CA MET A 121 -1.02 3.29 14.38
C MET A 121 -1.39 4.78 14.51
N TYR A 122 -2.68 5.11 14.37
CA TYR A 122 -3.19 6.46 14.59
C TYR A 122 -4.42 6.43 15.52
N SER A 123 -4.39 5.62 16.59
CA SER A 123 -5.45 5.67 17.60
C SER A 123 -5.37 7.00 18.36
N GLN A 124 -6.44 7.79 18.36
CA GLN A 124 -6.53 9.01 19.16
C GLN A 124 -7.42 8.71 20.36
N ASN A 125 -6.82 8.59 21.55
CA ASN A 125 -7.53 8.15 22.74
C ASN A 125 -7.91 9.33 23.64
N GLU A 126 -9.20 9.50 23.92
CA GLU A 126 -9.72 10.35 25.02
C GLU A 126 -10.43 9.45 26.06
N ILE A 127 -9.75 8.42 26.55
CA ILE A 127 -10.24 7.52 27.62
C ILE A 127 -11.59 6.84 27.23
N ASP A 128 -11.52 5.76 26.44
CA ASP A 128 -12.61 4.79 26.17
C ASP A 128 -13.74 5.18 25.18
N ASN A 129 -13.41 5.92 24.12
CA ASN A 129 -14.06 5.81 22.80
C ASN A 129 -12.99 5.87 21.71
N ASP A 130 -12.29 4.75 21.53
CA ASP A 130 -11.12 4.61 20.66
C ASP A 130 -11.52 4.69 19.18
N TYR A 131 -11.38 5.88 18.58
CA TYR A 131 -11.52 6.06 17.13
C TYR A 131 -10.21 5.72 16.45
N VAL A 132 -10.16 4.55 15.81
CA VAL A 132 -9.05 4.18 14.92
C VAL A 132 -9.27 4.82 13.55
N THR A 133 -8.24 5.47 13.01
CA THR A 133 -8.30 5.97 11.64
C THR A 133 -8.38 4.80 10.65
N LEU A 134 -8.92 5.05 9.45
CA LEU A 134 -8.84 4.10 8.34
C LEU A 134 -7.41 3.97 7.76
N ILE A 135 -6.43 4.68 8.33
CA ILE A 135 -5.04 4.66 7.91
C ILE A 135 -4.32 3.61 8.77
N ASN A 136 -3.99 2.49 8.12
CA ASN A 136 -3.26 1.36 8.69
C ASN A 136 -2.32 0.79 7.60
N ASP A 137 -1.70 -0.37 7.84
CA ASP A 137 -0.77 -0.95 6.85
C ASP A 137 -1.46 -1.68 5.71
N ARG A 138 -2.79 -1.66 5.69
CA ARG A 138 -3.66 -2.14 4.61
C ARG A 138 -4.17 -0.98 3.75
N ALA A 139 -4.12 0.26 4.24
CA ALA A 139 -4.40 1.44 3.44
C ALA A 139 -3.37 1.58 2.31
N ARG A 140 -3.83 1.50 1.06
CA ARG A 140 -2.99 1.66 -0.14
C ARG A 140 -3.34 2.93 -0.87
N VAL A 141 -2.33 3.50 -1.53
CA VAL A 141 -2.49 4.68 -2.35
C VAL A 141 -3.22 4.31 -3.65
N ILE A 142 -4.16 5.17 -4.07
CA ILE A 142 -4.79 5.10 -5.39
C ILE A 142 -4.50 6.38 -6.17
N LYS A 143 -4.12 6.26 -7.46
CA LYS A 143 -3.74 7.37 -8.34
C LYS A 143 -4.38 7.24 -9.74
N GLY A 144 -4.21 8.25 -10.60
CA GLY A 144 -4.59 8.19 -12.02
C GLY A 144 -5.85 8.97 -12.39
N GLY A 145 -6.74 9.22 -11.42
CA GLY A 145 -7.98 9.98 -11.60
C GLY A 145 -9.01 9.24 -12.45
N SER A 146 -10.20 9.01 -11.89
CA SER A 146 -11.30 8.37 -12.61
C SER A 146 -12.16 9.37 -13.36
N TRP A 147 -13.05 8.84 -14.20
CA TRP A 147 -14.13 9.58 -14.86
C TRP A 147 -15.06 10.32 -13.88
N LYS A 148 -15.08 9.93 -12.60
CA LYS A 148 -15.93 10.53 -11.55
C LYS A 148 -15.22 11.65 -10.77
N ASP A 149 -13.91 11.76 -10.93
CA ASP A 149 -13.07 12.65 -10.15
C ASP A 149 -13.02 14.08 -10.69
N ARG A 150 -12.77 15.03 -9.78
CA ARG A 150 -12.53 16.45 -10.13
C ARG A 150 -11.07 16.68 -10.51
N ALA A 151 -10.81 17.80 -11.19
CA ALA A 151 -9.49 18.20 -11.67
C ALA A 151 -8.35 18.12 -10.62
N TYR A 152 -8.66 18.34 -9.34
CA TYR A 152 -7.69 18.18 -8.25
C TYR A 152 -7.03 16.78 -8.25
N TRP A 153 -7.82 15.71 -8.44
CA TRP A 153 -7.34 14.32 -8.40
C TRP A 153 -6.69 13.84 -9.70
N LEU A 154 -6.70 14.67 -10.76
CA LEU A 154 -5.99 14.41 -12.00
C LEU A 154 -4.51 14.82 -11.93
N ASN A 155 -4.09 15.44 -10.81
CA ASN A 155 -2.70 15.79 -10.59
C ASN A 155 -1.91 14.58 -10.04
N PRO A 156 -0.78 14.18 -10.67
CA PRO A 156 0.00 13.00 -10.28
C PRO A 156 0.58 13.07 -8.85
N SER A 157 0.72 14.28 -8.29
CA SER A 157 1.20 14.51 -6.93
C SER A 157 0.12 14.32 -5.87
N THR A 158 -1.16 14.37 -6.25
CA THR A 158 -2.24 14.14 -5.28
C THR A 158 -2.30 12.65 -4.92
N ARG A 159 -2.32 12.38 -3.62
CA ARG A 159 -2.37 11.03 -3.06
C ARG A 159 -3.64 10.91 -2.23
N ARG A 160 -4.44 9.91 -2.55
CA ARG A 160 -5.55 9.44 -1.71
C ARG A 160 -5.38 7.96 -1.46
N TYR A 161 -6.16 7.45 -0.53
CA TYR A 161 -6.04 6.08 -0.08
C TYR A 161 -7.40 5.42 0.04
N LEU A 162 -7.34 4.10 0.03
CA LEU A 162 -8.45 3.23 0.32
C LEU A 162 -7.88 1.93 0.92
N ASP A 163 -8.70 1.21 1.68
CA ASP A 163 -8.30 -0.11 2.18
C ASP A 163 -8.11 -1.09 1.00
N GLN A 164 -7.01 -1.84 0.99
CA GLN A 164 -6.62 -2.77 -0.07
C GLN A 164 -7.70 -3.81 -0.43
N GLU A 165 -8.62 -4.11 0.50
CA GLU A 165 -9.72 -5.06 0.28
C GLU A 165 -10.98 -4.41 -0.29
N ALA A 166 -11.06 -3.08 -0.31
CA ALA A 166 -12.20 -2.37 -0.83
C ALA A 166 -12.24 -2.41 -2.36
N SER A 167 -13.45 -2.41 -2.91
CA SER A 167 -13.69 -2.31 -4.34
C SER A 167 -14.53 -1.08 -4.66
N ARG A 168 -14.30 -0.48 -5.83
CA ARG A 168 -15.08 0.64 -6.38
C ARG A 168 -15.26 0.47 -7.87
N ASP A 169 -16.33 1.06 -8.39
CA ASP A 169 -16.67 1.11 -9.81
C ASP A 169 -15.66 1.92 -10.63
N ASP A 170 -15.01 2.89 -9.99
CA ASP A 170 -14.07 3.81 -10.59
C ASP A 170 -12.60 3.47 -10.30
N LEU A 171 -12.33 2.25 -9.83
CA LEU A 171 -11.03 1.74 -9.42
C LEU A 171 -10.67 0.43 -10.16
N GLY A 172 -9.45 0.35 -10.65
CA GLY A 172 -8.92 -0.76 -11.44
C GLY A 172 -7.44 -1.02 -11.14
N PHE A 173 -6.76 -1.69 -12.07
CA PHE A 173 -5.35 -2.06 -11.93
C PHE A 173 -4.58 -1.83 -13.23
N ARG A 174 -3.28 -1.53 -13.10
CA ARG A 174 -2.31 -1.64 -14.19
C ARG A 174 -1.21 -2.61 -13.79
N CYS A 175 -0.79 -3.42 -14.74
CA CYS A 175 0.34 -4.31 -14.55
C CYS A 175 1.63 -3.53 -14.83
N ALA A 176 2.55 -3.53 -13.87
CA ALA A 176 3.92 -3.11 -14.05
C ALA A 176 4.82 -4.34 -13.96
N MET A 177 5.87 -4.38 -14.78
CA MET A 177 6.85 -5.47 -14.76
C MET A 177 8.25 -4.86 -14.77
N ILE A 178 9.13 -5.41 -13.95
CA ILE A 178 10.55 -5.09 -14.03
C ILE A 178 11.09 -5.59 -15.37
N ARG A 179 11.92 -4.78 -16.04
CA ARG A 179 12.57 -5.24 -17.27
C ARG A 179 13.48 -6.42 -16.92
N VAL A 180 13.28 -7.55 -17.59
CA VAL A 180 14.14 -8.73 -17.48
C VAL A 180 15.00 -8.81 -18.75
N GLY A 181 16.33 -8.80 -18.61
CA GLY A 181 17.28 -8.89 -19.72
C GLY A 181 18.42 -7.86 -19.65
N SER A 182 19.43 -8.02 -20.50
CA SER A 182 20.56 -7.06 -20.57
C SER A 182 20.05 -5.69 -21.02
N PRO A 183 20.67 -4.57 -20.58
CA PRO A 183 20.32 -3.24 -21.05
C PRO A 183 20.35 -3.09 -22.57
N ALA A 184 21.22 -3.86 -23.24
CA ALA A 184 21.45 -3.82 -24.67
C ALA A 184 20.49 -4.68 -25.51
N GLY A 185 19.71 -5.59 -24.90
CA GLY A 185 19.05 -6.65 -25.67
C GLY A 185 20.07 -7.68 -26.20
N LEU A 186 19.58 -8.74 -26.83
CA LEU A 186 20.44 -9.66 -27.60
C LEU A 186 20.90 -9.00 -28.91
#